data_AF-A0A7S1QBD3-F1
#
_entry.id   AF-A0A7S1QBD3-F1
#
_cell.length_a   1.000
_cell.length_b   1.000
_cell.length_c   1.000
_cell.angle_alpha   90.00
_cell.angle_beta   90.00
_cell.angle_gamma   90.00
#
_symmetry.space_group_name_H-M   'P 1'
#
loop_
_entity.id
_entity.type
_entity.pdbx_description
1 polymer ?
#
loop_
_entity_poly.entity_id
_entity_poly.type
_entity_poly.pdbx_seq_one_letter_code
_entity_poly.pdbx_strand_id
1 'polypeptide(L)'
;DRASGTIVERLQDQIFAHEDEIKALRSHNQGLREKLEDAEISIDRLTRDAVQKQEEFRKSLQDALNTFARVGGYDKLVEQVYAAKEEHFRNAALQRELDTEQKRAQHLQVRCRVLETHVEQLSFELGNKSTAERAEALSTSRVTLSQSPPRSAFAARLDALSASPRSSSSPAGHHGGR
;
A
#
# COMPACT_ATOMS: atom_id res chain seq x y z
N ASP A 1 -25.59 4.24 24.94
CA ASP A 1 -25.32 2.79 25.01
C ASP A 1 -25.50 2.07 23.66
N ARG A 2 -26.71 1.86 23.12
CA ARG A 2 -26.86 1.17 21.80
C ARG A 2 -26.24 1.91 20.61
N ALA A 3 -26.36 3.24 20.54
CA ALA A 3 -25.78 4.04 19.45
C ALA A 3 -24.23 4.05 19.47
N SER A 4 -23.62 3.88 20.65
CA SER A 4 -22.17 3.80 20.79
C SER A 4 -21.62 2.47 20.29
N GLY A 5 -22.35 1.36 20.47
CA GLY A 5 -21.99 0.05 19.91
C GLY A 5 -21.96 0.05 18.38
N THR A 6 -22.94 0.68 17.74
CA THR A 6 -23.03 0.75 16.27
C THR A 6 -21.94 1.60 15.60
N ILE A 7 -21.36 2.57 16.32
CA ILE A 7 -20.26 3.39 15.80
C ILE A 7 -18.94 2.61 15.93
N VAL A 8 -18.72 1.96 17.06
CA VAL A 8 -17.51 1.14 17.28
C VAL A 8 -17.43 -0.02 16.29
N GLU A 9 -18.55 -0.71 16.03
CA GLU A 9 -18.61 -1.80 15.02
C GLU A 9 -18.26 -1.29 13.61
N ARG A 10 -18.81 -0.13 13.20
CA ARG A 10 -18.49 0.45 11.88
C ARG A 10 -17.03 0.88 11.75
N LEU A 11 -16.44 1.43 12.81
CA LEU A 11 -15.02 1.81 12.82
C LEU A 11 -14.13 0.56 12.76
N GLN A 12 -14.50 -0.51 13.47
CA GLN A 12 -13.81 -1.80 13.38
C GLN A 12 -13.87 -2.36 11.95
N ASP A 13 -15.04 -2.34 11.31
CA ASP A 13 -15.19 -2.79 9.92
C ASP A 13 -14.32 -1.97 8.95
N GLN A 14 -14.22 -0.65 9.14
CA GLN A 14 -13.36 0.22 8.33
C GLN A 14 -11.86 -0.05 8.56
N ILE A 15 -11.46 -0.32 9.79
CA ILE A 15 -10.08 -0.70 10.12
C ILE A 15 -9.73 -2.02 9.43
N PHE A 16 -10.60 -3.05 9.54
CA PHE A 16 -10.37 -4.33 8.88
C PHE A 16 -10.32 -4.20 7.35
N ALA A 17 -11.19 -3.39 6.75
CA ALA A 17 -11.18 -3.14 5.31
C ALA A 17 -9.85 -2.52 4.85
N HIS A 18 -9.32 -1.52 5.57
CA HIS A 18 -8.03 -0.92 5.23
C HIS A 18 -6.85 -1.87 5.50
N GLU A 19 -6.91 -2.72 6.54
CA GLU A 19 -5.88 -3.74 6.78
C GLU A 19 -5.82 -4.76 5.64
N ASP A 20 -6.98 -5.19 5.12
CA ASP A 20 -7.06 -6.12 4.00
C ASP A 20 -6.59 -5.46 2.69
N GLU A 21 -6.89 -4.18 2.48
CA GLU A 21 -6.35 -3.40 1.37
C GLU A 21 -4.82 -3.31 1.43
N ILE A 22 -4.24 -3.04 2.61
CA ILE A 22 -2.79 -3.03 2.81
C ILE A 22 -2.18 -4.41 2.51
N LYS A 23 -2.81 -5.52 2.96
CA LYS A 23 -2.33 -6.88 2.64
C LYS A 23 -2.35 -7.14 1.14
N ALA A 24 -3.43 -6.77 0.45
CA ALA A 24 -3.55 -6.94 -1.00
C ALA A 24 -2.49 -6.13 -1.77
N LEU A 25 -2.28 -4.86 -1.38
CA LEU A 25 -1.26 -4.01 -1.99
C LEU A 25 0.16 -4.54 -1.76
N ARG A 26 0.46 -5.08 -0.57
CA ARG A 26 1.75 -5.72 -0.28
C ARG A 26 1.99 -6.96 -1.14
N SER A 27 0.98 -7.82 -1.29
CA SER A 27 1.06 -8.99 -2.16
C SER A 27 1.28 -8.59 -3.63
N HIS A 28 0.58 -7.56 -4.11
CA HIS A 28 0.80 -7.02 -5.46
C HIS A 28 2.21 -6.44 -5.61
N ASN A 29 2.71 -5.70 -4.63
CA ASN A 29 4.07 -5.16 -4.66
C ASN A 29 5.11 -6.27 -4.73
N GLN A 30 4.94 -7.35 -3.95
CA GLN A 30 5.80 -8.53 -4.03
C GLN A 30 5.82 -9.12 -5.44
N GLY A 31 4.66 -9.33 -6.06
CA GLY A 31 4.60 -9.84 -7.44
C GLY A 31 5.19 -8.89 -8.49
N LEU A 32 5.29 -7.58 -8.23
CA LEU A 32 6.00 -6.64 -9.09
C LEU A 32 7.51 -6.67 -8.85
N ARG A 33 7.96 -6.91 -7.62
CA ARG A 33 9.38 -7.08 -7.29
C ARG A 33 9.95 -8.34 -7.93
N GLU A 34 9.20 -9.45 -7.90
CA GLU A 34 9.58 -10.68 -8.61
C GLU A 34 9.75 -10.42 -10.13
N LYS A 35 8.80 -9.70 -10.74
CA LYS A 35 8.92 -9.30 -12.15
C LYS A 35 10.08 -8.34 -12.44
N LEU A 36 10.45 -7.51 -11.47
CA LEU A 36 11.58 -6.60 -11.58
C LEU A 36 12.89 -7.40 -11.55
N GLU A 37 13.02 -8.34 -10.61
CA GLU A 37 14.16 -9.24 -10.51
C GLU A 37 14.33 -10.06 -11.81
N ASP A 38 13.24 -10.61 -12.36
CA ASP A 38 13.28 -11.31 -13.66
C ASP A 38 13.80 -10.42 -14.79
N ALA A 39 13.37 -9.14 -14.83
CA ALA A 39 13.83 -8.18 -15.83
C ALA A 39 15.31 -7.82 -15.64
N GLU A 40 15.77 -7.64 -14.40
CA GLU A 40 17.18 -7.39 -14.08
C GLU A 40 18.08 -8.57 -14.48
N ILE A 41 17.66 -9.81 -14.20
CA ILE A 41 18.37 -11.02 -14.65
C ILE A 41 18.46 -11.08 -16.18
N SER A 42 17.38 -10.71 -16.88
CA SER A 42 17.37 -10.65 -18.34
C SER A 42 18.33 -9.59 -18.88
N ILE A 43 18.36 -8.40 -18.27
CA ILE A 43 19.31 -7.31 -18.61
C ILE A 43 20.75 -7.79 -18.43
N ASP A 44 21.07 -8.44 -17.32
CA ASP A 44 22.42 -8.95 -17.04
C ASP A 44 22.85 -10.01 -18.06
N ARG A 45 21.92 -10.85 -18.50
CA ARG A 45 22.17 -11.82 -19.56
C ARG A 45 22.42 -11.14 -20.90
N LEU A 46 21.51 -10.27 -21.34
CA LEU A 46 21.62 -9.53 -22.61
C LEU A 46 22.88 -8.67 -22.66
N THR A 47 23.28 -8.08 -21.52
CA THR A 47 24.52 -7.29 -21.42
C THR A 47 25.74 -8.18 -21.63
N ARG A 48 25.79 -9.36 -20.98
CA ARG A 48 26.89 -10.33 -21.19
C ARG A 48 26.94 -10.80 -22.64
N ASP A 49 25.79 -11.14 -23.22
CA ASP A 49 25.69 -11.59 -24.61
C ASP A 49 26.14 -10.49 -25.58
N ALA A 50 25.76 -9.23 -25.35
CA ALA A 50 26.17 -8.09 -26.16
C ALA A 50 27.69 -7.84 -26.07
N VAL A 51 28.28 -7.91 -24.88
CA VAL A 51 29.74 -7.77 -24.69
C VAL A 51 30.49 -8.89 -25.42
N GLN A 52 30.08 -10.14 -25.23
CA GLN A 52 30.71 -11.29 -25.89
C GLN A 52 30.64 -11.14 -27.42
N LYS A 53 29.48 -10.79 -27.96
CA LYS A 53 29.29 -10.62 -29.41
C LYS A 53 30.06 -9.43 -29.97
N GLN A 54 30.26 -8.37 -29.18
CA GLN A 54 31.10 -7.25 -29.58
C GLN A 54 32.58 -7.64 -29.64
N GLU A 55 33.06 -8.46 -28.69
CA GLU A 55 34.42 -9.00 -28.72
C GLU A 55 34.66 -9.94 -29.90
N GLU A 56 33.70 -10.84 -30.19
CA GLU A 56 33.72 -11.74 -31.35
C GLU A 56 33.82 -10.93 -32.66
N PHE A 57 32.97 -9.93 -32.82
CA PHE A 57 33.00 -9.01 -33.97
C PHE A 57 34.35 -8.29 -34.10
N ARG A 58 34.89 -7.75 -33.00
CA ARG A 58 36.19 -7.07 -33.00
C ARG A 58 37.32 -8.01 -33.43
N LYS A 59 37.30 -9.25 -32.95
CA LYS A 59 38.30 -10.26 -33.34
C LYS A 59 38.19 -10.63 -34.82
N SER A 60 36.96 -10.87 -35.30
CA SER A 60 36.68 -11.14 -36.71
C SER A 60 37.20 -10.02 -37.63
N LEU A 61 36.94 -8.76 -37.27
CA LEU A 61 37.37 -7.60 -38.04
C LEU A 61 38.91 -7.44 -38.01
N GLN A 62 39.55 -7.70 -36.87
CA GLN A 62 41.01 -7.71 -36.76
C GLN A 62 41.64 -8.80 -37.63
N ASP A 63 41.06 -10.00 -37.64
CA ASP A 63 41.53 -11.13 -38.45
C ASP A 63 41.38 -10.84 -39.95
N ALA A 64 40.31 -10.14 -40.34
CA ALA A 64 40.10 -9.70 -41.71
C ALA A 64 41.16 -8.69 -42.17
N LEU A 65 41.44 -7.67 -41.34
CA LEU A 65 42.50 -6.68 -41.60
C LEU A 65 43.89 -7.32 -41.69
N ASN A 66 44.20 -8.26 -40.79
CA ASN A 66 45.46 -9.01 -40.82
C ASN A 66 45.60 -9.86 -42.09
N THR A 67 44.52 -10.47 -42.55
CA THR A 67 44.50 -11.27 -43.79
C THR A 67 44.75 -10.39 -45.00
N PHE A 68 44.09 -9.24 -45.08
CA PHE A 68 44.31 -8.24 -46.13
C PHE A 68 45.75 -7.75 -46.17
N ALA A 69 46.31 -7.37 -45.02
CA ALA A 69 47.70 -6.89 -44.93
C ALA A 69 48.74 -7.92 -45.41
N ARG A 70 48.44 -9.22 -45.28
CA ARG A 70 49.35 -10.31 -45.68
C ARG A 70 49.22 -10.74 -47.14
N VAL A 71 48.00 -10.77 -47.68
CA VAL A 71 47.72 -11.42 -48.98
C VAL A 71 47.38 -10.39 -50.07
N GLY A 72 47.00 -9.16 -49.72
CA GLY A 72 46.65 -8.11 -50.67
C GLY A 72 45.38 -8.39 -51.50
N GLY A 73 44.57 -9.38 -51.10
CA GLY A 73 43.35 -9.78 -51.82
C GLY A 73 42.15 -8.92 -51.44
N TYR A 74 41.74 -8.00 -52.32
CA TYR A 74 40.60 -7.11 -52.11
C TYR A 74 39.27 -7.87 -52.00
N ASP A 75 39.08 -8.91 -52.82
CA ASP A 75 37.81 -9.68 -52.83
C ASP A 75 37.54 -10.41 -51.51
N LYS A 76 38.58 -11.01 -50.91
CA LYS A 76 38.46 -11.67 -49.59
C LYS A 76 38.19 -10.67 -48.47
N LEU A 77 38.77 -9.47 -48.54
CA LEU A 77 38.49 -8.41 -47.57
C LEU A 77 37.03 -7.96 -47.68
N VAL A 78 36.52 -7.77 -48.90
CA VAL A 78 35.13 -7.35 -49.12
C VAL A 78 34.17 -8.39 -48.54
N GLU A 79 34.35 -9.68 -48.82
CA GLU A 79 33.52 -10.75 -48.23
C GLU A 79 33.55 -10.73 -46.69
N GLN A 80 34.73 -10.61 -46.09
CA GLN A 80 34.89 -10.58 -44.63
C GLN A 80 34.26 -9.33 -43.99
N VAL A 81 34.36 -8.17 -44.64
CA VAL A 81 33.71 -6.93 -44.19
C VAL A 81 32.18 -7.03 -44.29
N TYR A 82 31.65 -7.67 -45.33
CA TYR A 82 30.21 -7.93 -45.43
C TYR A 82 29.72 -8.85 -44.30
N ALA A 83 30.44 -9.93 -44.00
CA ALA A 83 30.12 -10.81 -42.87
C ALA A 83 30.16 -10.06 -41.53
N ALA A 84 31.18 -9.22 -41.32
CA ALA A 84 31.30 -8.38 -40.14
C ALA A 84 30.12 -7.38 -40.04
N LYS A 85 29.68 -6.80 -41.15
CA LYS A 85 28.51 -5.89 -41.19
C LYS A 85 27.22 -6.59 -40.77
N GLU A 86 26.99 -7.84 -41.20
CA GLU A 86 25.84 -8.63 -40.75
C GLU A 86 25.89 -8.88 -39.24
N GLU A 87 27.07 -9.20 -38.70
CA GLU A 87 27.30 -9.39 -37.27
C GLU A 87 27.04 -8.10 -36.47
N HIS A 88 27.47 -6.95 -36.98
CA HIS A 88 27.14 -5.65 -36.41
C HIS A 88 25.63 -5.40 -36.33
N PHE A 89 24.85 -5.77 -37.36
CA PHE A 89 23.39 -5.63 -37.31
C PHE A 89 22.74 -6.54 -36.27
N ARG A 90 23.26 -7.76 -36.06
CA ARG A 90 22.81 -8.64 -34.99
C ARG A 90 23.12 -8.05 -33.61
N ASN A 91 24.31 -7.46 -33.44
CA ASN A 91 24.68 -6.78 -32.20
C ASN A 91 23.80 -5.55 -31.94
N ALA A 92 23.45 -4.79 -32.98
CA ALA A 92 22.51 -3.68 -32.87
C ALA A 92 21.09 -4.14 -32.50
N ALA A 93 20.67 -5.34 -32.92
CA ALA A 93 19.40 -5.93 -32.49
C ALA A 93 19.43 -6.29 -30.99
N LEU A 94 20.49 -6.96 -30.52
CA LEU A 94 20.70 -7.25 -29.09
C LEU A 94 20.70 -5.98 -28.24
N GLN A 95 21.31 -4.90 -28.72
CA GLN A 95 21.29 -3.60 -28.02
C GLN A 95 19.87 -3.03 -27.88
N ARG A 96 19.04 -3.13 -28.93
CA ARG A 96 17.63 -2.68 -28.86
C ARG A 96 16.80 -3.52 -27.91
N GLU A 97 17.05 -4.82 -27.84
CA GLU A 97 16.41 -5.71 -26.87
C GLU A 97 16.81 -5.33 -25.44
N LEU A 98 18.09 -5.07 -25.21
CA LEU A 98 18.61 -4.59 -23.92
C LEU A 98 17.95 -3.27 -23.51
N ASP A 99 17.89 -2.28 -24.41
CA ASP A 99 17.24 -1.00 -24.15
C ASP A 99 15.73 -1.16 -23.82
N THR A 100 15.07 -2.16 -24.43
CA THR A 100 13.65 -2.46 -24.18
C THR A 100 13.45 -3.05 -22.79
N GLU A 101 14.28 -4.02 -22.40
CA GLU A 101 14.22 -4.60 -21.05
C GLU A 101 14.63 -3.59 -19.97
N GLN A 102 15.62 -2.72 -20.23
CA GLN A 102 15.97 -1.62 -19.31
C GLN A 102 14.79 -0.68 -19.06
N LYS A 103 14.06 -0.27 -20.11
CA LYS A 103 12.85 0.54 -19.96
C LYS A 103 11.77 -0.20 -19.17
N ARG A 104 11.58 -1.49 -19.44
CA ARG A 104 10.64 -2.33 -18.70
C ARG A 104 10.98 -2.39 -17.20
N ALA A 105 12.25 -2.60 -16.86
CA ALA A 105 12.73 -2.58 -15.48
C ALA A 105 12.48 -1.22 -14.80
N GLN A 106 12.80 -0.11 -15.47
CA GLN A 106 12.51 1.25 -14.96
C GLN A 106 11.01 1.45 -14.67
N HIS A 107 10.13 1.01 -15.58
CA HIS A 107 8.68 1.09 -15.36
C HIS A 107 8.22 0.25 -14.16
N LEU A 108 8.74 -0.96 -13.99
CA LEU A 108 8.44 -1.80 -12.84
C LEU A 108 8.93 -1.16 -11.53
N GLN A 109 10.15 -0.62 -11.52
CA GLN A 109 10.72 0.08 -10.38
C GLN A 109 9.86 1.28 -9.94
N VAL A 110 9.40 2.11 -10.89
CA VAL A 110 8.50 3.23 -10.60
C VAL A 110 7.18 2.72 -9.99
N ARG A 111 6.60 1.63 -10.53
CA ARG A 111 5.36 1.05 -9.99
C ARG A 111 5.55 0.50 -8.58
N CYS A 112 6.66 -0.18 -8.30
CA CYS A 112 6.99 -0.67 -6.96
C CYS A 112 7.06 0.50 -5.98
N ARG A 113 7.77 1.58 -6.34
CA ARG A 113 7.91 2.76 -5.48
C ARG A 113 6.58 3.46 -5.22
N VAL A 114 5.74 3.62 -6.24
CA VAL A 114 4.40 4.24 -6.07
C VAL A 114 3.54 3.41 -5.12
N LEU A 115 3.56 2.08 -5.25
CA LEU A 115 2.82 1.20 -4.35
C LEU A 115 3.36 1.21 -2.92
N GLU A 116 4.68 1.28 -2.74
CA GLU A 116 5.30 1.45 -1.42
C GLU A 116 4.83 2.74 -0.75
N THR A 117 4.87 3.86 -1.47
CA THR A 117 4.37 5.15 -0.95
C THR A 117 2.88 5.08 -0.61
N HIS A 118 2.06 4.38 -1.42
CA HIS A 118 0.64 4.22 -1.12
C HIS A 118 0.41 3.35 0.13
N VAL A 119 1.17 2.26 0.28
CA VAL A 119 1.12 1.40 1.48
C VAL A 119 1.55 2.18 2.73
N GLU A 120 2.58 3.02 2.63
CA GLU A 120 3.02 3.91 3.71
C GLU A 120 1.93 4.92 4.08
N GLN A 121 1.28 5.54 3.10
CA GLN A 121 0.17 6.48 3.31
C GLN A 121 -1.01 5.80 4.02
N LEU A 122 -1.48 4.66 3.51
CA LEU A 122 -2.58 3.90 4.14
C LEU A 122 -2.21 3.44 5.56
N SER A 123 -0.97 3.00 5.78
CA SER A 123 -0.49 2.61 7.11
C SER A 123 -0.46 3.78 8.08
N PHE A 124 -0.05 4.96 7.61
CA PHE A 124 -0.06 6.20 8.40
C PHE A 124 -1.48 6.65 8.72
N GLU A 125 -2.39 6.63 7.74
CA GLU A 125 -3.81 6.94 7.93
C GLU A 125 -4.47 6.00 8.94
N LEU A 126 -4.17 4.70 8.87
CA LEU A 126 -4.67 3.70 9.81
C LEU A 126 -4.13 3.97 11.23
N GLY A 127 -2.87 4.35 11.35
CA GLY A 127 -2.26 4.80 12.60
C GLY A 127 -2.96 6.04 13.19
N ASN A 128 -3.26 7.04 12.37
CA ASN A 128 -3.91 8.28 12.80
C ASN A 128 -5.40 8.08 13.14
N LYS A 129 -6.15 7.35 12.33
CA LYS A 129 -7.56 7.01 12.62
C LYS A 129 -7.65 6.23 13.92
N SER A 130 -6.79 5.22 14.11
CA SER A 130 -6.76 4.43 15.34
C SER A 130 -6.46 5.25 16.61
N THR A 131 -5.71 6.35 16.50
CA THR A 131 -5.33 7.20 17.64
C THR A 131 -6.35 8.31 17.89
N ALA A 132 -6.86 8.95 16.83
CA ALA A 132 -7.92 9.95 16.90
C ALA A 132 -9.24 9.34 17.42
N GLU A 133 -9.62 8.17 16.91
CA GLU A 133 -10.84 7.47 17.34
C GLU A 133 -10.71 6.92 18.76
N ARG A 134 -9.51 6.48 19.18
CA ARG A 134 -9.24 6.13 20.60
C ARG A 134 -9.33 7.34 21.52
N ALA A 135 -8.83 8.50 21.11
CA ALA A 135 -8.92 9.74 21.87
C ALA A 135 -10.37 10.24 21.97
N GLU A 136 -11.14 10.14 20.89
CA GLU A 136 -12.57 10.47 20.88
C GLU A 136 -13.37 9.50 21.75
N ALA A 137 -13.17 8.18 21.61
CA ALA A 137 -13.84 7.18 22.45
C ALA A 137 -13.56 7.37 23.95
N LEU A 138 -12.32 7.70 24.32
CA LEU A 138 -11.93 8.06 25.69
C LEU A 138 -12.59 9.37 26.15
N SER A 139 -12.68 10.38 25.27
CA SER A 139 -13.32 11.66 25.59
C SER A 139 -14.83 11.51 25.80
N THR A 140 -15.53 10.75 24.94
CA THR A 140 -16.96 10.46 25.09
C THR A 140 -17.23 9.57 26.31
N SER A 141 -16.36 8.59 26.59
CA SER A 141 -16.47 7.74 27.78
C SER A 141 -16.22 8.52 29.07
N ARG A 142 -15.31 9.50 29.05
CA ARG A 142 -15.00 10.37 30.19
C ARG A 142 -16.09 11.41 30.45
N VAL A 143 -16.75 11.92 29.41
CA VAL A 143 -17.94 12.80 29.52
C VAL A 143 -19.13 12.02 30.09
N THR A 144 -19.31 10.74 29.75
CA THR A 144 -20.38 9.92 30.36
C THR A 144 -20.10 9.51 31.81
N LEU A 145 -18.84 9.35 32.21
CA LEU A 145 -18.45 9.07 33.60
C LEU A 145 -18.53 10.30 34.52
N SER A 146 -18.29 11.51 33.99
CA SER A 146 -18.46 12.76 34.73
C SER A 146 -19.89 13.32 34.71
N GLN A 147 -20.76 12.79 33.85
CA GLN A 147 -22.21 13.04 33.84
C GLN A 147 -23.02 11.90 34.48
N SER A 148 -22.46 11.24 35.49
CA SER A 148 -23.34 10.72 36.54
C SER A 148 -24.12 11.92 37.09
N PRO A 149 -25.47 11.88 37.15
CA PRO A 149 -26.25 13.00 37.66
C PRO A 149 -25.73 13.34 39.07
N PRO A 150 -25.58 14.62 39.43
CA PRO A 150 -25.16 14.99 40.77
C PRO A 150 -26.15 14.34 41.73
N ARG A 151 -25.64 13.40 42.54
CA ARG A 151 -26.29 12.78 43.70
C ARG A 151 -27.83 12.81 43.70
N SER A 152 -28.41 11.61 43.57
CA SER A 152 -29.53 11.13 44.40
C SER A 152 -30.98 11.10 43.82
N ALA A 153 -31.23 10.23 42.84
CA ALA A 153 -32.58 9.65 42.71
C ALA A 153 -32.95 8.79 43.94
N PHE A 154 -31.96 8.25 44.66
CA PHE A 154 -32.16 7.50 45.91
C PHE A 154 -32.50 8.40 47.12
N ALA A 155 -31.83 9.56 47.29
CA ALA A 155 -32.16 10.46 48.41
C ALA A 155 -33.48 11.22 48.17
N ALA A 156 -33.83 11.55 46.92
CA ALA A 156 -35.17 12.06 46.60
C ALA A 156 -36.29 11.04 46.91
N ARG A 157 -36.01 9.73 46.77
CA ARG A 157 -36.93 8.65 47.15
C ARG A 157 -36.95 8.40 48.67
N LEU A 158 -35.85 8.64 49.36
CA LEU A 158 -35.77 8.50 50.83
C LEU A 158 -36.45 9.68 51.55
N ASP A 159 -36.31 10.91 51.04
CA ASP A 159 -37.03 12.09 51.55
C ASP A 159 -38.54 12.02 51.28
N ALA A 160 -38.96 11.42 50.16
CA ALA A 160 -40.38 11.17 49.89
C ALA A 160 -41.01 10.13 50.84
N LEU A 161 -40.20 9.30 51.52
CA LEU A 161 -40.64 8.32 52.52
C LEU A 161 -40.60 8.87 53.95
N SER A 162 -39.86 9.94 54.22
CA SER A 162 -39.82 10.62 55.52
C SER A 162 -40.88 11.73 55.65
N ALA A 163 -41.37 12.26 54.53
CA ALA A 163 -42.50 13.16 54.47
C ALA A 163 -43.84 12.43 54.72
N SER A 164 -44.08 12.02 55.97
CA SER A 164 -45.42 11.65 56.43
C SER A 164 -46.31 12.90 56.50
N PRO A 165 -47.46 12.96 55.81
CA PRO A 165 -48.49 13.92 56.13
C PRO A 165 -49.17 13.48 57.43
N ARG A 166 -48.77 14.10 58.55
CA ARG A 166 -49.66 14.23 59.71
C ARG A 166 -50.71 15.28 59.35
N SER A 167 -51.97 14.86 59.13
CA SER A 167 -53.11 15.30 59.95
C SER A 167 -54.48 15.18 59.26
N SER A 168 -55.43 14.80 60.12
CA SER A 168 -56.86 15.11 60.11
C SER A 168 -57.73 14.58 58.97
N SER A 169 -58.24 13.37 59.20
CA SER A 169 -59.63 13.05 58.92
C SER A 169 -60.52 13.60 60.06
N SER A 170 -61.54 14.38 59.71
CA SER A 170 -62.73 14.58 60.54
C SER A 170 -63.94 14.59 59.61
N PRO A 171 -64.79 13.55 59.64
CA PRO A 171 -66.04 13.52 58.90
C PRO A 171 -67.19 13.84 59.86
N ALA A 172 -67.87 14.98 59.65
CA ALA A 172 -69.12 15.28 60.33
C ALA A 172 -70.17 15.68 59.29
N GLY A 173 -71.28 14.94 59.31
CA GLY A 173 -72.30 14.89 58.29
C GLY A 173 -73.01 16.20 58.01
N HIS A 174 -73.42 16.34 56.76
CA HIS A 174 -74.34 17.37 56.29
C HIS A 174 -75.62 16.68 55.81
N HIS A 175 -76.64 16.59 56.67
CA HIS A 175 -78.05 16.41 56.28
C HIS A 175 -78.96 16.73 57.48
N GLY A 176 -79.85 17.74 57.33
CA GLY A 176 -81.11 17.81 58.08
C GLY A 176 -81.62 19.19 58.49
N GLY A 177 -82.54 19.77 57.70
CA GLY A 177 -83.76 20.39 58.24
C GLY A 177 -83.88 21.92 58.29
N ARG A 178 -84.71 22.43 57.37
CA ARG A 178 -85.42 23.74 57.32
C ARG A 178 -84.60 25.02 57.17
#